data_AF-A0A812VKY7-F1
#
_entry.id   AF-A0A812VKY7-F1
#
_cell.length_a   1.000
_cell.length_b   1.000
_cell.length_c   1.000
_cell.angle_alpha   90.00
_cell.angle_beta   90.00
_cell.angle_gamma   90.00
#
_symmetry.space_group_name_H-M   'P 1'
#
loop_
_entity.id
_entity.type
_entity.pdbx_description
1 polymer ?
#
loop_
_entity_poly.entity_id
_entity_poly.type
_entity_poly.pdbx_seq_one_letter_code
_entity_poly.pdbx_strand_id
1 'polypeptide(L)'
;MEVLKNFEENAETVRDPTGYVIGTARKAAQGQHIGTSPREPREPPEERKVPPPAPPRPRQSAKGAGRPEPIGSFSNKPREQPAAARGGSEGRIRTRINWLNDRGGLQAPMDADRAASQLSRVPTDREAMEILKRVEESASTIRDPTAYVVSAVRRIINEKGGR
;
A
#
# COMPACT_ATOMS: atom_id res chain seq x y z
N MET A 1 -12.64 6.65 36.09
CA MET A 1 -13.89 6.02 35.60
C MET A 1 -14.69 6.94 34.66
N GLU A 2 -14.15 8.07 34.19
CA GLU A 2 -14.90 9.02 33.33
C GLU A 2 -15.08 8.56 31.88
N VAL A 3 -14.21 7.66 31.38
CA VAL A 3 -14.26 7.17 30.00
C VAL A 3 -15.56 6.41 29.69
N LEU A 4 -16.08 5.66 30.67
CA LEU A 4 -17.31 4.89 30.49
C LEU A 4 -18.55 5.79 30.46
N LYS A 5 -18.59 6.85 31.28
CA LYS A 5 -19.68 7.84 31.28
C LYS A 5 -19.76 8.59 29.96
N ASN A 6 -18.63 9.08 29.45
CA ASN A 6 -18.58 9.76 28.15
C ASN A 6 -18.93 8.85 26.97
N PHE A 7 -18.74 7.54 27.11
CA PHE A 7 -19.15 6.58 26.08
C PHE A 7 -20.66 6.36 26.09
N GLU A 8 -21.29 6.20 27.25
CA GLU A 8 -22.76 6.08 27.34
C GLU A 8 -23.47 7.32 26.76
N GLU A 9 -22.98 8.52 27.02
CA GLU A 9 -23.57 9.77 26.49
C GLU A 9 -23.42 9.93 24.97
N ASN A 10 -22.43 9.27 24.35
CA ASN A 10 -22.16 9.40 22.91
C ASN A 10 -22.41 8.10 22.12
N ALA A 11 -22.92 7.06 22.75
CA ALA A 11 -23.02 5.72 22.17
C ALA A 11 -23.82 5.67 20.85
N GLU A 12 -24.85 6.50 20.72
CA GLU A 12 -25.70 6.57 19.51
C GLU A 12 -24.97 7.18 18.30
N THR A 13 -23.95 8.00 18.54
CA THR A 13 -23.21 8.72 17.48
C THR A 13 -21.89 8.04 17.14
N VAL A 14 -21.43 7.12 17.99
CA VAL A 14 -20.15 6.44 17.85
C VAL A 14 -20.30 5.27 16.89
N ARG A 15 -19.81 5.47 15.66
CA ARG A 15 -19.85 4.48 14.58
C ARG A 15 -19.05 3.21 14.84
N ASP A 16 -18.05 3.26 15.72
CA ASP A 16 -17.25 2.11 16.16
C ASP A 16 -16.97 2.20 17.68
N PRO A 17 -17.77 1.49 18.49
CA PRO A 17 -17.67 1.58 19.95
C PRO A 17 -16.37 0.98 20.50
N THR A 18 -15.84 -0.07 19.88
CA THR A 18 -14.60 -0.71 20.32
C THR A 18 -13.40 0.19 20.02
N GLY A 19 -13.35 0.78 18.82
CA GLY A 19 -12.34 1.77 18.45
C GLY A 19 -12.35 3.00 19.35
N TYR A 20 -13.55 3.47 19.73
CA TYR A 20 -13.70 4.64 20.60
C TYR A 20 -13.14 4.42 22.01
N VAL A 21 -13.46 3.27 22.64
CA VAL A 21 -12.96 2.93 23.99
C VAL A 21 -11.44 2.73 24.00
N ILE A 22 -10.89 2.04 23.00
CA ILE A 22 -9.44 1.85 22.88
C ILE A 22 -8.74 3.19 22.65
N GLY A 23 -9.30 4.05 21.80
CA GLY A 23 -8.77 5.38 21.53
C GLY A 23 -8.76 6.27 22.76
N THR A 24 -9.88 6.34 23.50
CA THR A 24 -9.99 7.15 24.72
C THR A 24 -9.13 6.63 25.85
N ALA A 25 -9.05 5.31 26.07
CA ALA A 25 -8.16 4.72 27.08
C ALA A 25 -6.68 5.02 26.77
N ARG A 26 -6.28 4.91 25.50
CA ARG A 26 -4.93 5.24 25.06
C ARG A 26 -4.60 6.71 25.26
N LYS A 27 -5.56 7.60 25.00
CA LYS A 27 -5.39 9.05 25.13
C LYS A 27 -5.35 9.50 26.59
N ALA A 28 -6.14 8.87 27.45
CA ALA A 28 -6.09 9.08 28.91
C ALA A 28 -4.74 8.65 29.51
N ALA A 29 -4.16 7.55 29.03
CA ALA A 29 -2.83 7.10 29.46
C ALA A 29 -1.69 8.07 29.05
N GLN A 30 -1.92 8.95 28.07
CA GLN A 30 -0.96 9.95 27.61
C GLN A 30 -1.15 11.33 28.27
N GLY A 31 -2.04 11.46 29.26
CA GLY A 31 -2.26 12.72 29.98
C GLY A 31 -2.90 13.84 29.15
N GLN A 32 -3.45 13.52 27.97
CA GLN A 32 -4.14 14.50 27.13
C GLN A 32 -5.58 14.67 27.59
N HIS A 33 -5.85 15.81 28.23
CA HIS A 33 -7.20 16.24 28.56
C HIS A 33 -8.10 16.29 27.32
N ILE A 34 -9.25 15.63 27.40
CA ILE A 34 -10.30 15.62 26.38
C ILE A 34 -11.06 16.95 26.49
N GLY A 35 -10.41 18.04 26.10
CA GLY A 35 -11.06 19.34 25.98
C GLY A 35 -11.88 19.36 24.69
N THR A 36 -13.19 19.15 24.79
CA THR A 36 -14.15 19.48 23.74
C THR A 36 -14.27 21.00 23.64
N SER A 37 -13.32 21.65 22.96
CA SER A 37 -13.52 23.04 22.52
C SER A 37 -14.55 23.06 21.38
N PRO A 38 -15.61 23.87 21.47
CA PRO A 38 -16.55 24.08 20.38
C PRO A 38 -15.80 24.58 19.15
N ARG A 39 -15.84 23.79 18.08
CA ARG A 39 -15.18 24.12 16.83
C ARG A 39 -16.00 25.22 16.15
N GLU A 40 -15.45 26.43 16.16
CA GLU A 40 -16.00 27.60 15.48
C GLU A 40 -16.36 27.27 14.02
N PRO A 41 -17.50 27.77 13.49
CA PRO A 41 -17.90 27.53 12.11
C PRO A 41 -16.83 28.09 11.16
N ARG A 42 -16.10 27.21 10.48
CA ARG A 42 -15.20 27.63 9.41
C ARG A 42 -16.02 28.23 8.28
N GLU A 43 -15.73 29.48 7.95
CA GLU A 43 -16.25 30.14 6.76
C GLU A 43 -16.00 29.30 5.50
N PRO A 44 -16.95 29.27 4.56
CA PRO A 44 -16.81 28.54 3.31
C PRO A 44 -15.63 29.09 2.51
N PRO A 45 -14.74 28.23 1.99
CA PRO A 45 -13.61 28.69 1.19
C PRO A 45 -14.13 29.36 -0.09
N GLU A 46 -13.66 30.58 -0.34
CA GLU A 46 -13.85 31.33 -1.58
C GLU A 46 -13.59 30.44 -2.80
N GLU A 47 -14.58 30.43 -3.69
CA GLU A 47 -14.61 29.65 -4.92
C GLU A 47 -13.47 30.07 -5.85
N ARG A 48 -12.34 29.37 -5.74
CA ARG A 48 -11.22 29.51 -6.66
C ARG A 48 -11.68 29.12 -8.07
N LYS A 49 -11.83 30.14 -8.92
CA LYS A 49 -12.05 30.02 -10.37
C LYS A 49 -11.03 29.06 -10.97
N VAL A 50 -11.49 27.87 -11.34
CA VAL A 50 -10.67 26.86 -12.02
C VAL A 50 -10.42 27.35 -13.44
N PRO A 51 -9.17 27.45 -13.92
CA PRO A 51 -8.90 27.78 -15.31
C PRO A 51 -9.47 26.70 -16.24
N PRO A 52 -10.01 27.07 -17.41
CA PRO A 52 -10.59 26.11 -18.34
C PRO A 52 -9.55 25.07 -18.82
N PRO A 53 -9.98 23.83 -19.11
CA PRO A 53 -9.09 22.77 -19.57
C PRO A 53 -8.46 23.14 -20.92
N ALA A 54 -7.15 22.94 -21.03
CA ALA A 54 -6.41 23.17 -22.26
C ALA A 54 -6.90 22.25 -23.39
N PRO A 55 -6.88 22.70 -24.66
CA PRO A 55 -7.32 21.91 -25.79
C PRO A 55 -6.42 20.67 -26.02
N PRO A 56 -6.98 19.55 -26.53
CA PRO A 56 -6.22 18.35 -26.81
C PRO A 56 -5.19 18.59 -27.92
N ARG A 57 -3.94 18.16 -27.68
CA ARG A 57 -2.86 18.24 -28.68
C ARG A 57 -3.18 17.31 -29.87
N PRO A 58 -2.93 17.74 -31.11
CA PRO A 58 -3.12 16.90 -32.29
C PRO A 58 -2.17 15.68 -32.22
N ARG A 59 -2.76 14.48 -32.33
CA ARG A 59 -2.04 13.21 -32.48
C ARG A 59 -1.25 13.24 -33.78
N GLN A 60 0.08 13.22 -33.70
CA GLN A 60 0.91 12.98 -34.87
C GLN A 60 0.82 11.51 -35.26
N SER A 61 0.13 11.26 -36.36
CA SER A 61 0.06 9.97 -37.04
C SER A 61 1.41 9.64 -37.69
N ALA A 62 2.19 8.78 -37.06
CA ALA A 62 3.31 8.12 -37.72
C ALA A 62 2.76 6.93 -38.53
N LYS A 63 2.52 7.19 -39.83
CA LYS A 63 2.37 6.15 -40.86
C LYS A 63 3.77 5.58 -41.15
N GLY A 64 3.97 4.30 -40.86
CA GLY A 64 5.13 3.53 -41.31
C GLY A 64 4.68 2.10 -41.58
N ALA A 65 4.48 1.79 -42.86
CA ALA A 65 4.03 0.51 -43.36
C ALA A 65 5.20 -0.47 -43.51
N GLY A 66 4.89 -1.76 -43.32
CA GLY A 66 5.58 -2.86 -43.97
C GLY A 66 6.38 -3.78 -43.05
N ARG A 67 5.80 -4.94 -42.72
CA ARG A 67 6.28 -6.27 -43.15
C ARG A 67 5.46 -7.39 -42.47
N PRO A 68 4.71 -8.22 -43.22
CA PRO A 68 4.31 -9.54 -42.75
C PRO A 68 5.45 -10.55 -43.01
N GLU A 69 5.45 -11.66 -42.28
CA GLU A 69 6.18 -12.94 -42.45
C GLU A 69 6.61 -13.45 -41.04
N PRO A 70 6.66 -14.77 -40.74
CA PRO A 70 5.76 -15.85 -41.09
C PRO A 70 5.25 -16.60 -39.83
N ILE A 71 4.20 -17.39 -40.04
CA ILE A 71 3.60 -18.33 -39.08
C ILE A 71 4.60 -19.43 -38.79
N GLY A 72 5.06 -19.53 -37.54
CA GLY A 72 5.96 -20.60 -37.13
C GLY A 72 6.29 -20.57 -35.65
N SER A 73 5.90 -21.66 -34.99
CA SER A 73 6.65 -22.28 -33.90
C SER A 73 6.57 -21.67 -32.50
N PHE A 74 5.67 -22.30 -31.74
CA PHE A 74 5.88 -22.82 -30.39
C PHE A 74 6.08 -21.79 -29.27
N SER A 75 5.01 -21.63 -28.50
CA SER A 75 4.98 -21.53 -27.05
C SER A 75 6.34 -21.75 -26.37
N ASN A 76 7.08 -20.67 -26.15
CA ASN A 76 8.08 -20.64 -25.10
C ASN A 76 7.49 -19.84 -23.93
N LYS A 77 6.44 -20.38 -23.32
CA LYS A 77 6.24 -20.20 -21.88
C LYS A 77 7.31 -21.08 -21.25
N PRO A 78 8.31 -20.55 -20.53
CA PRO A 78 9.09 -21.38 -19.63
C PRO A 78 8.15 -21.82 -18.53
N ARG A 79 7.46 -22.94 -18.75
CA ARG A 79 6.84 -23.75 -17.71
C ARG A 79 7.97 -24.57 -17.12
N GLU A 80 8.86 -23.90 -16.41
CA GLU A 80 9.83 -24.51 -15.52
C GLU A 80 9.59 -23.97 -14.12
N GLN A 81 8.70 -24.66 -13.40
CA GLN A 81 8.98 -24.98 -12.00
C GLN A 81 9.25 -26.50 -11.98
N PRO A 82 10.22 -27.01 -11.18
CA PRO A 82 10.67 -26.44 -9.92
C PRO A 82 12.21 -26.47 -9.74
N ALA A 83 12.85 -25.30 -9.74
CA ALA A 83 14.13 -25.10 -9.03
C ALA A 83 13.86 -24.82 -7.54
N ALA A 84 13.08 -25.68 -6.88
CA ALA A 84 12.92 -25.66 -5.44
C ALA A 84 14.16 -26.29 -4.81
N ALA A 85 15.22 -25.49 -4.53
CA ALA A 85 16.22 -25.81 -3.49
C ALA A 85 17.37 -24.80 -3.29
N ARG A 86 17.55 -23.75 -4.12
CA ARG A 86 18.74 -22.87 -3.96
C ARG A 86 18.52 -21.36 -3.91
N GLY A 87 17.29 -20.87 -4.10
CA GLY A 87 16.99 -19.48 -3.83
C GLY A 87 16.90 -19.27 -2.32
N GLY A 88 17.85 -18.57 -1.71
CA GLY A 88 17.73 -18.11 -0.32
C GLY A 88 16.48 -17.25 -0.11
N SER A 89 16.35 -16.62 1.06
CA SER A 89 15.26 -15.70 1.42
C SER A 89 14.73 -14.86 0.26
N GLU A 90 15.65 -14.27 -0.52
CA GLU A 90 15.37 -13.42 -1.66
C GLU A 90 14.64 -14.13 -2.82
N GLY A 91 14.99 -15.39 -3.13
CA GLY A 91 14.35 -16.14 -4.23
C GLY A 91 12.86 -16.41 -3.95
N ARG A 92 12.52 -16.69 -2.69
CA ARG A 92 11.13 -16.85 -2.25
C ARG A 92 10.37 -15.53 -2.31
N ILE A 93 11.01 -14.43 -1.90
CA ILE A 93 10.45 -13.08 -1.96
C ILE A 93 10.14 -12.68 -3.41
N ARG A 94 11.09 -12.85 -4.34
CA ARG A 94 10.91 -12.56 -5.77
C ARG A 94 9.75 -13.35 -6.36
N THR A 95 9.69 -14.64 -6.07
CA THR A 95 8.58 -15.51 -6.52
C THR A 95 7.23 -15.00 -6.01
N ARG A 96 7.15 -14.56 -4.75
CA ARG A 96 5.91 -14.01 -4.18
C ARG A 96 5.51 -12.69 -4.81
N ILE A 97 6.47 -11.80 -5.08
CA ILE A 97 6.20 -10.51 -5.75
C ILE A 97 5.65 -10.73 -7.16
N ASN A 98 6.25 -11.64 -7.93
CA ASN A 98 5.77 -11.98 -9.27
C ASN A 98 4.32 -12.50 -9.23
N TRP A 99 4.01 -13.37 -8.27
CA TRP A 99 2.64 -13.84 -8.07
C TRP A 99 1.66 -12.70 -7.73
N LEU A 100 2.06 -11.71 -6.92
CA LEU A 100 1.23 -10.54 -6.61
C LEU A 100 1.01 -9.64 -7.82
N ASN A 101 2.02 -9.48 -8.67
CA ASN A 101 1.87 -8.75 -9.93
C ASN A 101 0.89 -9.44 -10.89
N ASP A 102 0.91 -10.77 -10.94
CA ASP A 102 0.05 -11.54 -11.85
C ASP A 102 -1.38 -11.72 -11.31
N ARG A 103 -1.55 -11.89 -10.00
CA ARG A 103 -2.80 -12.37 -9.38
C ARG A 103 -3.24 -11.58 -8.15
N GLY A 104 -2.41 -10.68 -7.64
CA GLY A 104 -2.67 -9.96 -6.38
C GLY A 104 -3.65 -8.79 -6.51
N GLY A 105 -4.14 -8.48 -7.71
CA GLY A 105 -5.11 -7.39 -7.89
C GLY A 105 -4.56 -6.01 -7.54
N LEU A 106 -3.23 -5.81 -7.67
CA LEU A 106 -2.58 -4.54 -7.38
C LEU A 106 -3.06 -3.46 -8.36
N GLN A 107 -3.27 -2.24 -7.88
CA GLN A 107 -3.61 -1.11 -8.76
C GLN A 107 -2.49 -0.78 -9.77
N ALA A 108 -1.24 -1.07 -9.41
CA ALA A 108 -0.07 -0.85 -10.23
C ALA A 108 0.92 -2.02 -10.09
N PRO A 109 1.69 -2.35 -11.13
CA PRO A 109 2.71 -3.38 -11.03
C PRO A 109 3.80 -2.96 -10.04
N MET A 110 4.23 -3.92 -9.23
CA MET A 110 5.31 -3.77 -8.28
C MET A 110 6.66 -4.06 -8.95
N ASP A 111 7.64 -3.21 -8.71
CA ASP A 111 9.02 -3.43 -9.18
C ASP A 111 9.67 -4.54 -8.35
N ALA A 112 9.84 -5.72 -8.95
CA ALA A 112 10.33 -6.90 -8.25
C ALA A 112 11.78 -6.75 -7.76
N ASP A 113 12.67 -6.14 -8.55
CA ASP A 113 14.07 -5.98 -8.17
C ASP A 113 14.21 -4.97 -7.03
N ARG A 114 13.52 -3.83 -7.14
CA ARG A 114 13.55 -2.80 -6.08
C ARG A 114 12.90 -3.28 -4.80
N ALA A 115 11.74 -3.95 -4.88
CA ALA A 115 11.04 -4.46 -3.71
C ALA A 115 11.83 -5.61 -3.04
N ALA A 116 12.34 -6.57 -3.82
CA ALA A 116 13.17 -7.65 -3.28
C ALA A 116 14.45 -7.14 -2.61
N SER A 117 15.13 -6.17 -3.24
CA SER A 117 16.33 -5.54 -2.67
C SER A 117 16.06 -4.82 -1.34
N GLN A 118 14.87 -4.24 -1.15
CA GLN A 118 14.53 -3.68 0.16
C GLN A 118 14.15 -4.76 1.16
N LEU A 119 13.34 -5.75 0.75
CA LEU A 119 12.88 -6.82 1.64
C LEU A 119 14.03 -7.72 2.12
N SER A 120 15.10 -7.88 1.35
CA SER A 120 16.30 -8.62 1.78
C SER A 120 17.08 -7.93 2.91
N ARG A 121 16.82 -6.64 3.17
CA ARG A 121 17.40 -5.90 4.31
C ARG A 121 16.67 -6.19 5.62
N VAL A 122 15.51 -6.84 5.56
CA VAL A 122 14.74 -7.20 6.75
C VAL A 122 15.44 -8.38 7.45
N PRO A 123 15.62 -8.36 8.79
CA PRO A 123 16.38 -9.39 9.49
C PRO A 123 15.76 -10.80 9.42
N THR A 124 14.46 -10.89 9.12
CA THR A 124 13.72 -12.15 9.18
C THR A 124 12.78 -12.27 7.99
N ASP A 125 12.88 -13.38 7.27
CA ASP A 125 12.02 -13.72 6.12
C ASP A 125 10.52 -13.63 6.45
N ARG A 126 10.14 -14.00 7.68
CA ARG A 126 8.76 -13.91 8.16
C ARG A 126 8.23 -12.48 8.09
N GLU A 127 9.02 -11.50 8.48
CA GLU A 127 8.62 -10.09 8.44
C GLU A 127 8.52 -9.57 7.02
N ALA A 128 9.44 -9.97 6.13
CA ALA A 128 9.35 -9.66 4.71
C ALA A 128 8.05 -10.22 4.09
N MET A 129 7.68 -11.46 4.41
CA MET A 129 6.44 -12.07 3.95
C MET A 129 5.19 -11.42 4.53
N GLU A 130 5.21 -10.98 5.79
CA GLU A 130 4.13 -10.21 6.41
C GLU A 130 3.89 -8.87 5.69
N ILE A 131 4.95 -8.18 5.26
CA ILE A 131 4.81 -6.96 4.46
C ILE A 131 4.09 -7.25 3.14
N LEU A 132 4.51 -8.30 2.42
CA LEU A 132 3.88 -8.71 1.16
C LEU A 132 2.42 -9.11 1.33
N LYS A 133 2.07 -9.76 2.46
CA LYS A 133 0.69 -10.10 2.81
C LYS A 133 -0.16 -8.84 3.01
N ARG A 134 0.35 -7.82 3.70
CA ARG A 134 -0.37 -6.54 3.87
C ARG A 134 -0.61 -5.82 2.53
N VAL A 135 0.35 -5.93 1.60
CA VAL A 135 0.19 -5.39 0.24
C VAL A 135 -0.95 -6.10 -0.49
N GLU A 136 -1.07 -7.42 -0.35
CA GLU A 136 -2.17 -8.21 -0.92
C GLU A 136 -3.53 -7.83 -0.32
N GLU A 137 -3.62 -7.74 1.01
CA GLU A 137 -4.85 -7.36 1.72
C GLU A 137 -5.32 -5.94 1.37
N SER A 138 -4.37 -5.04 1.05
CA SER A 138 -4.63 -3.65 0.70
C SER A 138 -4.40 -3.35 -0.79
N ALA A 139 -4.38 -4.38 -1.65
CA ALA A 139 -3.99 -4.26 -3.06
C ALA A 139 -4.85 -3.24 -3.84
N SER A 140 -6.15 -3.21 -3.52
CA SER A 140 -7.12 -2.30 -4.12
C SER A 140 -7.08 -0.88 -3.55
N THR A 141 -6.36 -0.64 -2.46
CA THR A 141 -6.25 0.68 -1.80
C THR A 141 -4.88 1.32 -2.07
N ILE A 142 -3.85 0.50 -2.26
CA ILE A 142 -2.47 0.96 -2.45
C ILE A 142 -2.27 1.38 -3.91
N ARG A 143 -2.04 2.68 -4.11
CA ARG A 143 -1.72 3.27 -5.43
C ARG A 143 -0.34 2.88 -5.95
N ASP A 144 0.65 2.77 -5.07
CA ASP A 144 2.02 2.38 -5.41
C ASP A 144 2.52 1.30 -4.42
N PRO A 145 2.44 0.01 -4.81
CA PRO A 145 2.84 -1.09 -3.95
C PRO A 145 4.35 -1.10 -3.68
N THR A 146 5.16 -0.63 -4.63
CA THR A 146 6.61 -0.56 -4.44
C THR A 146 6.96 0.44 -3.34
N ALA A 147 6.41 1.66 -3.41
CA ALA A 147 6.62 2.69 -2.39
C ALA A 147 6.12 2.26 -1.00
N TYR A 148 5.00 1.53 -0.94
CA TYR A 148 4.49 0.95 0.29
C TYR A 148 5.49 -0.03 0.92
N VAL A 149 6.03 -0.98 0.14
CA VAL A 149 7.03 -1.95 0.62
C VAL A 149 8.27 -1.24 1.14
N VAL A 150 8.82 -0.26 0.40
CA VAL A 150 9.99 0.51 0.85
C VAL A 150 9.73 1.18 2.20
N SER A 151 8.55 1.78 2.37
CA SER A 151 8.17 2.48 3.59
C SER A 151 7.99 1.51 4.77
N ALA A 152 7.37 0.35 4.53
CA ALA A 152 7.18 -0.69 5.53
C ALA A 152 8.53 -1.27 6.01
N VAL A 153 9.44 -1.57 5.08
CA VAL A 153 10.79 -2.06 5.39
C VAL A 153 11.56 -1.05 6.24
N ARG A 154 11.55 0.23 5.85
CA ARG A 154 12.22 1.30 6.60
C ARG A 154 11.73 1.36 8.05
N ARG A 155 10.42 1.20 8.27
CA ARG A 155 9.84 1.20 9.61
C ARG A 155 10.37 0.05 10.47
N ILE A 156 10.43 -1.17 9.93
CA ILE A 156 10.93 -2.35 10.65
C ILE A 156 12.40 -2.17 11.03
N ILE A 157 13.22 -1.70 10.09
CA ILE A 157 14.65 -1.47 10.33
C ILE A 157 14.85 -0.42 11.43
N ASN A 158 14.11 0.69 11.38
CA ASN A 158 14.21 1.75 12.39
C ASN A 158 13.69 1.31 13.76
N GLU A 159 12.60 0.55 13.83
CA GLU A 159 12.03 0.03 15.10
C GLU A 159 12.98 -0.96 15.79
N LYS A 160 13.79 -1.71 15.03
CA LYS A 160 14.76 -2.68 15.58
C LYS A 160 16.13 -2.10 15.90
N GLY A 161 16.55 -1.04 15.20
CA GLY A 161 17.86 -0.38 15.43
C GLY A 161 17.88 0.66 16.54
N GLY A 162 16.74 0.99 17.14
CA GLY A 162 16.59 2.05 18.16
C GLY A 162 16.28 1.55 19.57
N ARG A 163 16.59 0.29 19.91
CA ARG A 163 16.42 -0.27 21.25
C ARG A 163 17.74 -0.74 21.84
#